data_AF-A0A380TNS8-F1
#
_entry.id   AF-A0A380TNS8-F1
#
_cell.length_a   1.000
_cell.length_b   1.000
_cell.length_c   1.000
_cell.angle_alpha   90.00
_cell.angle_beta   90.00
_cell.angle_gamma   90.00
#
_symmetry.space_group_name_H-M   'P 1'
#
loop_
_entity.id
_entity.type
_entity.pdbx_description
1 polymer ?
#
loop_
_entity_poly.entity_id
_entity_poly.type
_entity_poly.pdbx_seq_one_letter_code
_entity_poly.pdbx_strand_id
1 'polypeptide(L)' 'MKKLLILCLLAGFSASSHAARCADFATQQEAQEYMERTGDTRLDGDKDGEACKCLPGGSRYGSSVCRR' A
#
# COMPACT_ATOMS: atom_id res chain seq x y z
N MET A 1 46.44 16.50 -21.35
CA MET A 1 45.59 17.71 -21.22
C MET A 1 44.12 17.29 -21.38
N LYS A 2 43.51 16.50 -20.48
CA LYS A 2 42.81 16.90 -19.25
C LYS A 2 41.99 18.20 -19.37
N LYS A 3 40.75 18.12 -19.88
CA LYS A 3 39.53 18.89 -19.54
C LYS A 3 38.36 18.12 -20.19
N LEU A 4 37.21 17.77 -19.63
CA LEU A 4 36.56 17.92 -18.32
C LEU A 4 35.36 16.96 -18.42
N LEU A 5 35.42 15.74 -17.86
CA LEU A 5 34.57 15.32 -16.74
C LEU A 5 33.30 16.18 -16.55
N ILE A 6 32.18 15.83 -17.18
CA ILE A 6 30.85 15.96 -16.56
C ILE A 6 30.09 14.66 -16.84
N LEU A 7 30.29 13.73 -15.91
CA LEU A 7 29.42 12.60 -15.63
C LEU A 7 28.03 13.17 -15.33
N CYS A 8 27.14 13.21 -16.33
CA CYS A 8 25.72 13.48 -16.07
C CYS A 8 25.20 12.31 -15.24
N LEU A 9 25.16 12.56 -13.94
CA LEU A 9 24.50 11.80 -12.91
C LEU A 9 23.05 11.55 -13.36
N LEU A 10 22.83 10.45 -14.08
CA LEU A 10 21.59 9.69 -13.99
C LEU A 10 21.57 9.09 -12.58
N ALA A 11 21.41 9.95 -11.56
CA ALA A 11 20.98 9.52 -10.25
C ALA A 11 19.58 8.95 -10.48
N GLY A 12 19.53 7.63 -10.67
CA GLY A 12 18.30 6.89 -10.82
C GLY A 12 17.35 7.32 -9.72
N PHE A 13 16.23 7.90 -10.13
CA PHE A 13 15.12 8.19 -9.24
C PHE A 13 14.63 6.82 -8.78
N SER A 14 15.14 6.34 -7.64
CA SER A 14 14.66 5.12 -7.02
C SER A 14 13.23 5.39 -6.58
N ALA A 15 12.27 5.10 -7.46
CA ALA A 15 10.87 5.00 -7.09
C ALA A 15 10.77 3.81 -6.14
N SER A 16 10.91 4.07 -4.84
CA SER A 16 10.63 3.09 -3.81
C SER A 16 9.14 2.78 -3.88
N SER A 17 8.77 1.70 -4.57
CA SER A 17 7.42 1.15 -4.53
C SER A 17 7.18 0.65 -3.11
N HIS A 18 6.65 1.51 -2.24
CA HIS A 18 6.22 1.07 -0.92
C HIS A 18 4.97 0.21 -1.10
N ALA A 19 5.01 -0.97 -0.53
CA ALA A 19 3.91 -1.91 -0.58
C ALA A 19 2.76 -1.31 0.25
N ALA A 20 1.57 -1.13 -0.35
CA ALA A 20 0.42 -0.54 0.32
C ALA A 20 0.07 -1.28 1.63
N ARG A 21 -0.45 -0.54 2.60
CA ARG A 21 -0.85 -1.00 3.94
C ARG A 21 -2.23 -0.43 4.26
N CYS A 22 -2.96 -1.08 5.16
CA CYS A 22 -4.26 -0.58 5.59
C CYS A 22 -4.24 0.83 6.19
N ALA A 23 -3.11 1.26 6.76
CA ALA A 23 -2.94 2.60 7.30
C ALA A 23 -2.88 3.70 6.22
N ASP A 24 -2.72 3.32 4.94
CA ASP A 24 -2.68 4.25 3.81
C ASP A 24 -4.09 4.65 3.32
N PHE A 25 -5.15 4.04 3.85
CA PHE A 25 -6.54 4.23 3.42
C PHE A 25 -7.41 4.74 4.57
N ALA A 26 -8.39 5.60 4.25
CA ALA A 26 -9.31 6.13 5.25
C ALA A 26 -10.49 5.17 5.51
N THR A 27 -10.91 4.42 4.48
CA THR A 27 -12.06 3.52 4.56
C THR A 27 -11.72 2.13 4.01
N GLN A 28 -12.52 1.14 4.42
CA GLN A 28 -12.43 -0.21 3.88
C GLN A 28 -12.68 -0.22 2.36
N GLN A 29 -13.63 0.57 1.87
CA GLN A 29 -13.97 0.65 0.46
C GLN A 29 -12.77 1.11 -0.40
N GLU A 30 -12.05 2.15 0.01
CA GLU A 30 -10.86 2.63 -0.70
C GLU A 30 -9.77 1.55 -0.80
N ALA A 31 -9.57 0.80 0.30
CA ALA A 31 -8.63 -0.31 0.33
C ALA A 31 -9.08 -1.47 -0.57
N GLN A 32 -10.38 -1.76 -0.60
CA GLN A 32 -10.97 -2.80 -1.44
C GLN A 32 -10.80 -2.47 -2.92
N GLU A 33 -11.14 -1.25 -3.35
CA GLU A 33 -10.96 -0.78 -4.73
C GLU A 33 -9.49 -0.84 -5.16
N TYR A 34 -8.56 -0.51 -4.25
CA TYR A 34 -7.13 -0.68 -4.51
C TYR A 34 -6.76 -2.15 -4.70
N MET A 35 -7.20 -3.04 -3.81
CA MET A 35 -6.92 -4.48 -3.90
C MET A 35 -7.47 -5.09 -5.18
N GLU A 36 -8.70 -4.74 -5.57
CA GLU A 36 -9.32 -5.23 -6.81
C GLU A 36 -8.60 -4.73 -8.06
N ARG A 37 -8.17 -3.47 -8.06
CA ARG A 37 -7.42 -2.87 -9.19
C ARG A 37 -6.00 -3.44 -9.33
N THR A 38 -5.35 -3.78 -8.22
CA THR A 38 -3.92 -4.13 -8.22
C THR A 38 -3.64 -5.61 -7.97
N GLY A 39 -4.61 -6.37 -7.46
CA GLY A 39 -4.43 -7.73 -6.98
C GLY A 39 -3.64 -7.82 -5.67
N ASP A 40 -3.50 -6.72 -4.91
CA ASP A 40 -2.68 -6.67 -3.70
C ASP A 40 -3.37 -7.32 -2.49
N THR A 41 -3.40 -8.65 -2.50
CA THR A 41 -4.01 -9.48 -1.45
C THR A 41 -3.34 -9.35 -0.08
N ARG A 42 -2.23 -8.59 0.05
CA ARG A 42 -1.62 -8.32 1.36
C ARG A 42 -2.49 -7.42 2.24
N LEU A 43 -3.43 -6.68 1.64
CA LEU A 43 -4.43 -5.89 2.36
C LEU A 43 -5.52 -6.75 3.00
N ASP A 44 -5.67 -8.00 2.54
CA ASP A 44 -6.59 -9.00 3.08
C ASP A 44 -5.79 -10.05 3.88
N GLY A 45 -5.58 -9.78 5.17
CA GLY A 45 -4.67 -10.55 6.01
C GLY A 45 -5.09 -12.00 6.26
N ASP A 46 -6.38 -12.30 6.28
CA ASP A 46 -6.92 -13.65 6.48
C ASP A 46 -7.57 -14.27 5.24
N LYS A 47 -7.50 -13.56 4.10
CA LYS A 47 -7.81 -14.07 2.77
C LYS A 47 -9.28 -14.46 2.61
N ASP A 48 -10.18 -13.70 3.24
CA ASP A 48 -11.64 -13.88 3.13
C ASP A 48 -12.27 -13.07 1.98
N GLY A 49 -11.46 -12.32 1.24
CA GLY A 49 -11.86 -11.48 0.12
C GLY A 49 -12.12 -10.02 0.51
N GLU A 50 -12.00 -9.66 1.78
CA GLU A 50 -12.24 -8.30 2.28
C GLU A 50 -10.95 -7.61 2.72
N ALA A 51 -10.49 -6.65 1.92
CA ALA A 51 -9.34 -5.83 2.26
C ALA A 51 -9.60 -5.02 3.53
N CYS A 52 -8.63 -4.97 4.46
CA CYS A 52 -8.59 -4.01 5.56
C CYS A 52 -9.91 -3.84 6.34
N LYS A 53 -10.64 -4.93 6.60
CA LYS A 53 -11.96 -4.96 7.27
C LYS A 53 -12.09 -4.30 8.65
N CYS A 54 -10.97 -3.87 9.23
CA CYS A 54 -10.91 -3.09 10.47
C CYS A 54 -11.01 -1.57 10.25
N LEU A 55 -10.98 -1.09 9.01
CA LEU A 55 -11.23 0.30 8.65
C LEU A 55 -12.74 0.62 8.68
N PRO A 56 -13.12 1.90 8.81
CA PRO A 56 -14.52 2.32 8.69
C PRO A 56 -15.21 1.73 7.47
N GLY A 57 -16.41 1.17 7.67
CA GLY A 57 -17.20 0.50 6.63
C GLY A 57 -16.95 -1.01 6.49
N GLY A 58 -15.86 -1.54 7.07
CA GLY A 58 -15.55 -2.96 7.02
C GLY A 58 -16.35 -3.83 7.98
N SER A 59 -16.46 -5.12 7.68
CA SER A 59 -17.25 -6.11 8.42
C SER A 59 -16.80 -6.32 9.87
N ARG A 60 -15.58 -5.91 10.21
CA ARG A 60 -15.00 -6.05 11.56
C ARG A 60 -14.71 -4.72 12.22
N TYR A 61 -15.14 -3.60 11.62
CA TYR A 61 -14.93 -2.27 12.19
C TYR A 61 -15.42 -2.21 13.65
N GLY A 62 -14.56 -1.75 14.55
CA GLY A 62 -14.85 -1.63 15.99
C GLY A 62 -14.86 -2.95 16.79
N SER A 63 -14.69 -4.10 16.15
CA SER A 63 -14.63 -5.40 16.85
C SER A 63 -13.34 -5.57 17.65
N SER A 64 -13.33 -6.48 18.62
CA SER A 64 -12.14 -6.79 19.43
C SER A 64 -10.98 -7.36 18.61
N VAL A 65 -11.25 -8.00 17.47
CA VAL A 65 -10.19 -8.55 16.60
C VAL A 65 -9.33 -7.43 15.97
N CYS A 66 -9.89 -6.23 15.84
CA CYS A 66 -9.22 -5.07 15.26
C CYS A 66 -8.40 -4.24 16.26
N ARG A 67 -8.36 -4.64 17.54
CA ARG A 67 -7.61 -3.96 18.62
C ARG A 67 -6.28 -4.64 18.95
N ARG A 68 -5.75 -5.45 18.02
CA ARG A 68 -4.49 -6.18 18.20
C ARG A 68 -3.28 -5.33 17.91
#